data_AF-A0A1V5IJF8-F1
#
_entry.id   AF-A0A1V5IJF8-F1
#
_cell.length_a   1.000
_cell.length_b   1.000
_cell.length_c   1.000
_cell.angle_alpha   90.00
_cell.angle_beta   90.00
_cell.angle_gamma   90.00
#
_symmetry.space_group_name_H-M   'P 1'
#
loop_
_entity.id
_entity.type
_entity.pdbx_description
1 polymer ?
#
loop_
_entity_poly.entity_id
_entity_poly.type
_entity_poly.pdbx_seq_one_letter_code
_entity_poly.pdbx_strand_id
1 'polypeptide(L)'
;MGSTSPDSFRVMTEGRTLETMDRNQAFREAHQGAVLLHQGDQYLVDSMDIHHGIIRVSKTEVDYYTRPLKSIEITVRKVIETKTLHDIPIIFGDVEVTEQYYAYKIIRGDTLLGVEALDLPTLTFATRALWFSPPEGTREVIQAEGSDPDGGLHGSEHAFIAMMPLYVLCDRWDIGGVSLPVHPETARPVVFVYDGYEGGIGLSEKAYYLFEEISAHALQLVQECPCKTGCPACIFSPKCGNDNQPLDKRATVTILKSLCITNESGHLNGTIPFLPAPKVSDD
;
A
#
# COMPACT_ATOMS: atom_id res chain seq x y z
N MET A 1 9.73 -12.87 -32.20
CA MET A 1 10.70 -13.43 -31.25
C MET A 1 10.53 -12.64 -29.97
N GLY A 2 9.80 -13.19 -28.99
CA GLY A 2 9.50 -12.49 -27.74
C GLY A 2 10.74 -12.41 -26.89
N SER A 3 11.28 -11.20 -26.71
CA SER A 3 12.28 -10.92 -25.68
C SER A 3 11.55 -11.06 -24.35
N THR A 4 11.68 -12.22 -23.70
CA THR A 4 11.39 -12.33 -22.27
C THR A 4 12.39 -11.43 -21.57
N SER A 5 11.92 -10.30 -21.03
CA SER A 5 12.73 -9.49 -20.14
C SER A 5 13.17 -10.37 -18.95
N PRO A 6 14.33 -10.13 -18.34
CA PRO A 6 14.78 -10.89 -17.19
C PRO A 6 13.95 -10.55 -15.96
N ASP A 7 13.75 -11.53 -15.09
CA ASP A 7 12.98 -11.36 -13.83
C ASP A 7 13.85 -10.78 -12.71
N SER A 8 15.15 -10.68 -12.93
CA SER A 8 16.12 -10.08 -12.01
C SER A 8 17.02 -9.07 -12.70
N PHE A 9 17.35 -8.01 -11.97
CA PHE A 9 18.20 -6.91 -12.38
C PHE A 9 19.47 -6.88 -11.54
N ARG A 10 20.61 -6.65 -12.18
CA ARG A 10 21.89 -6.40 -11.53
C ARG A 10 22.15 -4.90 -11.48
N VAL A 11 22.25 -4.35 -10.27
CA VAL A 11 22.68 -2.97 -10.05
C VAL A 11 24.19 -2.93 -10.10
N MET A 12 24.75 -2.10 -10.98
CA MET A 12 26.18 -2.05 -11.26
C MET A 12 26.75 -0.65 -11.07
N THR A 13 27.86 -0.57 -10.32
CA THR A 13 28.67 0.64 -10.15
C THR A 13 30.12 0.33 -10.49
N GLU A 14 30.79 1.16 -11.30
CA GLU A 14 32.22 1.01 -11.66
C GLU A 14 32.63 -0.42 -12.11
N GLY A 15 31.74 -1.12 -12.82
CA GLY A 15 31.98 -2.49 -13.32
C GLY A 15 31.80 -3.60 -12.28
N ARG A 16 31.37 -3.27 -11.05
CA ARG A 16 31.04 -4.24 -9.99
C ARG A 16 29.54 -4.31 -9.77
N THR A 17 29.04 -5.48 -9.38
CA THR A 17 27.65 -5.63 -8.93
C THR A 17 27.54 -5.10 -7.51
N LEU A 18 26.63 -4.15 -7.29
CA LEU A 18 26.28 -3.62 -5.97
C LEU A 18 25.25 -4.53 -5.29
N GLU A 19 24.18 -4.85 -6.01
CA GLU A 19 23.11 -5.74 -5.55
C GLU A 19 22.33 -6.35 -6.72
N THR A 20 21.38 -7.21 -6.39
CA THR A 20 20.42 -7.80 -7.33
C THR A 20 19.01 -7.57 -6.82
N MET A 21 18.11 -7.15 -7.70
CA MET A 21 16.71 -6.86 -7.38
C MET A 21 15.80 -7.68 -8.31
N ASP A 22 14.58 -7.97 -7.89
CA ASP A 22 13.55 -8.45 -8.83
C ASP A 22 13.05 -7.30 -9.72
N ARG A 23 12.29 -7.63 -10.78
CA ARG A 23 11.75 -6.62 -11.71
C ARG A 23 10.84 -5.59 -11.02
N ASN A 24 9.96 -6.01 -10.11
CA ASN A 24 9.02 -5.11 -9.45
C ASN A 24 9.76 -4.10 -8.56
N GLN A 25 10.75 -4.58 -7.81
CA GLN A 25 11.62 -3.76 -7.00
C GLN A 25 12.45 -2.80 -7.88
N ALA A 26 13.04 -3.30 -8.97
CA ALA A 26 13.83 -2.49 -9.89
C ALA A 26 13.04 -1.32 -10.48
N PHE A 27 11.79 -1.53 -10.88
CA PHE A 27 10.96 -0.48 -11.48
C PHE A 27 10.53 0.57 -10.46
N ARG A 28 10.39 0.15 -9.19
CA ARG A 28 10.00 1.00 -8.08
C ARG A 28 11.16 1.85 -7.54
N GLU A 29 12.33 1.25 -7.37
CA GLU A 29 13.45 1.84 -6.61
C GLU A 29 14.64 2.23 -7.48
N ALA A 30 14.80 1.60 -8.64
CA ALA A 30 15.99 1.70 -9.47
C ALA A 30 15.67 1.97 -10.95
N HIS A 31 14.54 2.65 -11.21
CA HIS A 31 14.23 3.18 -12.55
C HIS A 31 15.24 4.26 -12.94
N GLN A 32 15.37 4.53 -14.25
CA GLN A 32 16.26 5.60 -14.71
C GLN A 32 15.91 6.94 -14.05
N GLY A 33 16.94 7.64 -13.55
CA GLY A 33 16.81 8.89 -12.81
C GLY A 33 16.50 8.75 -11.31
N ALA A 34 16.27 7.54 -10.80
CA ALA A 34 16.05 7.33 -9.37
C ALA A 34 17.31 7.61 -8.54
N VAL A 35 17.10 8.07 -7.30
CA VAL A 35 18.12 8.07 -6.25
C VAL A 35 17.94 6.80 -5.43
N LEU A 36 18.83 5.84 -5.64
CA LEU A 36 18.89 4.57 -4.94
C LEU A 36 19.72 4.73 -3.66
N LEU A 37 19.23 4.17 -2.56
CA LEU A 37 19.97 4.06 -1.30
C LEU A 37 20.44 2.62 -1.12
N HIS A 38 21.75 2.44 -0.94
CA HIS A 38 22.35 1.14 -0.68
C HIS A 38 23.32 1.24 0.51
N GLN A 39 23.00 0.55 1.61
CA GLN A 39 23.81 0.55 2.84
C GLN A 39 24.17 1.95 3.38
N GLY A 40 23.28 2.92 3.17
CA GLY A 40 23.46 4.31 3.60
C GLY A 40 24.16 5.21 2.58
N ASP A 41 24.74 4.65 1.51
CA ASP A 41 25.28 5.41 0.40
C ASP A 41 24.19 5.72 -0.65
N GLN A 42 24.27 6.91 -1.26
CA GLN A 42 23.38 7.35 -2.33
C GLN A 42 23.99 7.08 -3.70
N TYR A 43 23.14 6.61 -4.62
CA TYR A 43 23.50 6.33 -6.00
C TYR A 43 22.44 6.90 -6.94
N LEU A 44 22.86 7.61 -7.99
CA LEU A 44 21.97 8.02 -9.08
C LEU A 44 21.89 6.90 -10.10
N VAL A 45 20.68 6.54 -10.52
CA VAL A 45 20.47 5.58 -11.62
C VAL A 45 20.64 6.26 -12.96
N ASP A 46 21.79 6.03 -13.59
CA ASP A 46 22.15 6.62 -14.88
C ASP A 46 21.36 6.02 -16.04
N SER A 47 21.16 4.69 -16.00
CA SER A 47 20.46 3.97 -17.07
C SER A 47 19.92 2.62 -16.59
N MET A 48 18.81 2.19 -17.19
CA MET A 48 18.19 0.89 -16.97
C MET A 48 18.03 0.14 -18.28
N ASP A 49 18.80 -0.93 -18.46
CA ASP A 49 18.65 -1.86 -19.59
C ASP A 49 17.70 -2.99 -19.19
N ILE A 50 16.43 -2.82 -19.58
CA ILE A 50 15.36 -3.77 -19.29
C ILE A 50 15.58 -5.10 -19.99
N HIS A 51 16.14 -5.10 -21.20
CA HIS A 51 16.33 -6.33 -21.96
C HIS A 51 17.43 -7.23 -21.37
N HIS A 52 18.50 -6.63 -20.86
CA HIS A 52 19.62 -7.37 -20.28
C HIS A 52 19.59 -7.46 -18.75
N GLY A 53 18.66 -6.76 -18.09
CA GLY A 53 18.55 -6.77 -16.63
C GLY A 53 19.72 -6.08 -15.96
N ILE A 54 20.19 -4.95 -16.53
CA ILE A 54 21.34 -4.21 -16.02
C ILE A 54 20.92 -2.80 -15.65
N ILE A 55 21.18 -2.40 -14.42
CA ILE A 55 20.99 -1.03 -13.94
C ILE A 55 22.36 -0.45 -13.67
N ARG A 56 22.69 0.68 -14.29
CA ARG A 56 23.95 1.37 -14.07
C ARG A 56 23.72 2.53 -13.13
N VAL A 57 24.55 2.61 -12.11
CA VAL A 57 24.47 3.64 -11.10
C VAL A 57 25.83 4.28 -10.85
N SER A 58 25.79 5.55 -10.47
CA SER A 58 26.97 6.33 -10.07
C SER A 58 26.79 6.81 -8.64
N LYS A 59 27.82 6.63 -7.81
CA LYS A 59 27.81 7.13 -6.43
C LYS A 59 27.67 8.65 -6.44
N THR A 60 26.76 9.19 -5.66
CA THR A 60 26.46 10.62 -5.60
C THR A 60 26.15 11.06 -4.18
N GLU A 61 26.20 12.37 -3.92
CA GLU A 61 25.67 12.97 -2.70
C GLU A 61 24.66 14.04 -3.10
N VAL A 62 23.38 13.79 -2.82
CA VAL A 62 22.26 14.66 -3.18
C VAL A 62 21.41 14.98 -1.95
N ASP A 63 20.90 16.20 -1.91
CA ASP A 63 19.99 16.68 -0.85
C ASP A 63 18.51 16.45 -1.16
N TYR A 64 18.22 15.66 -2.21
CA TYR A 64 16.88 15.31 -2.65
C TYR A 64 16.72 13.79 -2.75
N TYR A 65 15.48 13.33 -2.78
CA TYR A 65 15.13 11.94 -3.06
C TYR A 65 14.12 11.86 -4.19
N THR A 66 13.97 10.68 -4.79
CA THR A 66 12.99 10.41 -5.83
C THR A 66 11.85 9.54 -5.33
N ARG A 67 10.64 9.78 -5.84
CA ARG A 67 9.48 8.93 -5.55
C ARG A 67 8.74 8.58 -6.84
N PRO A 68 8.59 7.29 -7.18
CA PRO A 68 7.81 6.88 -8.34
C PRO A 68 6.31 7.22 -8.18
N LEU A 69 5.66 7.47 -9.30
CA LEU A 69 4.21 7.55 -9.46
C LEU A 69 3.74 6.37 -10.30
N LYS A 70 2.63 5.75 -9.88
CA LYS A 70 2.08 4.58 -10.57
C LYS A 70 0.57 4.53 -10.53
N SER A 71 -0.01 3.87 -11.52
CA SER A 71 -1.39 3.38 -11.49
C SER A 71 -1.41 1.89 -11.22
N ILE A 72 -2.50 1.43 -10.60
CA ILE A 72 -2.75 0.01 -10.31
C ILE A 72 -4.12 -0.34 -10.86
N GLU A 73 -4.17 -1.42 -11.65
CA GLU A 73 -5.39 -2.10 -12.02
C GLU A 73 -5.40 -3.47 -11.34
N ILE A 74 -6.57 -3.92 -10.89
CA ILE A 74 -6.73 -5.23 -10.23
C ILE A 74 -7.96 -5.93 -10.79
N THR A 75 -7.81 -7.21 -11.10
CA THR A 75 -8.89 -8.06 -11.61
C THR A 75 -9.04 -9.28 -10.73
N VAL A 76 -10.26 -9.57 -10.27
CA VAL A 76 -10.56 -10.78 -9.51
C VAL A 76 -10.53 -11.99 -10.45
N ARG A 77 -9.74 -13.00 -10.12
CA ARG A 77 -9.68 -14.25 -10.90
C ARG A 77 -10.51 -15.35 -10.28
N LYS A 78 -10.47 -15.44 -8.95
CA LYS A 78 -11.19 -16.49 -8.21
C LYS A 78 -11.44 -16.07 -6.78
N VAL A 79 -12.67 -16.24 -6.31
CA VAL A 79 -12.99 -16.20 -4.88
C VAL A 79 -12.65 -17.56 -4.26
N ILE A 80 -11.85 -17.56 -3.20
CA ILE A 80 -11.47 -18.76 -2.45
C ILE A 80 -12.35 -18.90 -1.21
N GLU A 81 -12.48 -17.81 -0.43
CA GLU A 81 -13.24 -17.81 0.80
C GLU A 81 -14.01 -16.49 0.98
N THR A 82 -15.11 -16.56 1.71
CA THR A 82 -15.89 -15.38 2.12
C THR A 82 -16.39 -15.62 3.54
N LYS A 83 -16.15 -14.64 4.41
CA LYS A 83 -16.77 -14.56 5.74
C LYS A 83 -17.57 -13.27 5.83
N THR A 84 -18.56 -13.25 6.70
CA THR A 84 -19.37 -12.05 6.95
C THR A 84 -19.03 -11.49 8.31
N LEU A 85 -18.71 -10.19 8.37
CA LEU A 85 -18.48 -9.43 9.58
C LEU A 85 -19.46 -8.25 9.58
N HIS A 86 -20.41 -8.19 10.51
CA HIS A 86 -21.45 -7.13 10.56
C HIS A 86 -22.19 -6.90 9.24
N ASP A 87 -22.63 -7.99 8.60
CA ASP A 87 -23.28 -7.97 7.28
C ASP A 87 -22.38 -7.47 6.13
N ILE A 88 -21.06 -7.33 6.40
CA ILE A 88 -20.05 -6.98 5.42
C ILE A 88 -19.33 -8.25 4.98
N PRO A 89 -19.40 -8.62 3.68
CA PRO A 89 -18.58 -9.68 3.14
C PRO A 89 -17.11 -9.26 3.14
N ILE A 90 -16.28 -10.02 3.84
CA ILE A 90 -14.83 -9.99 3.73
C ILE A 90 -14.45 -11.18 2.85
N ILE A 91 -13.74 -10.92 1.77
CA ILE A 91 -13.51 -11.90 0.72
C ILE A 91 -12.00 -12.11 0.55
N PHE A 92 -11.60 -13.34 0.29
CA PHE A 92 -10.23 -13.72 0.00
C PHE A 92 -10.17 -14.56 -1.29
N GLY A 93 -9.15 -14.33 -2.11
CA GLY A 93 -9.05 -14.99 -3.40
C GLY A 93 -7.84 -14.63 -4.24
N ASP A 94 -7.78 -15.23 -5.43
CA ASP A 94 -6.75 -14.99 -6.44
C ASP A 94 -7.11 -13.75 -7.28
N VAL A 95 -6.13 -12.88 -7.48
CA VAL A 95 -6.23 -11.65 -8.27
C VAL A 95 -5.08 -11.55 -9.27
N GLU A 96 -5.28 -10.76 -10.31
CA GLU A 96 -4.23 -10.31 -11.21
C GLU A 96 -4.04 -8.80 -11.01
N VAL A 97 -2.81 -8.39 -10.69
CA VAL A 97 -2.45 -7.00 -10.43
C VAL A 97 -1.59 -6.49 -11.57
N THR A 98 -1.92 -5.31 -12.06
CA THR A 98 -1.23 -4.62 -13.14
C THR A 98 -0.77 -3.25 -12.67
N GLU A 99 0.54 -3.03 -12.59
CA GLU A 99 1.16 -1.76 -12.17
C GLU A 99 1.83 -1.06 -13.35
N GLN A 100 1.59 0.23 -13.52
CA GLN A 100 2.27 1.06 -14.51
C GLN A 100 2.95 2.25 -13.84
N TYR A 101 4.28 2.29 -13.90
CA TYR A 101 5.10 3.39 -13.42
C TYR A 101 5.28 4.42 -14.55
N TYR A 102 4.58 5.55 -14.46
CA TYR A 102 4.48 6.53 -15.55
C TYR A 102 5.29 7.82 -15.33
N ALA A 103 5.72 8.08 -14.10
CA ALA A 103 6.53 9.26 -13.75
C ALA A 103 7.23 9.06 -12.41
N TYR A 104 8.14 9.96 -12.05
CA TYR A 104 8.66 10.10 -10.70
C TYR A 104 8.80 11.57 -10.30
N LYS A 105 8.70 11.83 -9.00
CA LYS A 105 8.92 13.15 -8.40
C LYS A 105 10.34 13.26 -7.88
N ILE A 106 10.91 14.46 -7.98
CA ILE A 106 12.18 14.84 -7.36
C ILE A 106 11.84 15.78 -6.19
N ILE A 107 12.21 15.40 -4.96
CA ILE A 107 11.73 16.04 -3.74
C ILE A 107 12.90 16.38 -2.83
N ARG A 108 12.99 17.65 -2.38
CA ARG A 108 13.97 18.14 -1.40
C ARG A 108 13.24 18.60 -0.14
N GLY A 109 13.43 17.87 0.96
CA GLY A 109 12.59 18.07 2.16
C GLY A 109 11.12 17.90 1.80
N ASP A 110 10.32 18.95 1.99
CA ASP A 110 8.89 18.98 1.60
C ASP A 110 8.65 19.68 0.24
N THR A 111 9.70 20.08 -0.47
CA THR A 111 9.60 20.85 -1.72
C THR A 111 9.70 19.94 -2.94
N LEU A 112 8.67 19.98 -3.80
CA LEU A 112 8.70 19.35 -5.12
C LEU A 112 9.59 20.17 -6.06
N LEU A 113 10.71 19.58 -6.50
CA LEU A 113 11.63 20.20 -7.46
C LEU A 113 11.20 19.97 -8.91
N GLY A 114 10.60 18.81 -9.19
CA GLY A 114 10.20 18.45 -10.55
C GLY A 114 9.48 17.12 -10.62
N VAL A 115 8.89 16.86 -11.79
CA VAL A 115 8.26 15.59 -12.17
C VAL A 115 8.81 15.19 -13.52
N GLU A 116 9.34 13.99 -13.61
CA GLU A 116 9.93 13.43 -14.82
C GLU A 116 9.12 12.22 -15.28
N ALA A 117 8.90 12.09 -16.59
CA ALA A 117 8.14 10.98 -17.15
C ALA A 117 8.97 9.68 -17.13
N LEU A 118 8.28 8.55 -16.97
CA LEU A 118 8.85 7.22 -17.11
C LEU A 118 8.16 6.48 -18.25
N ASP A 119 8.96 5.77 -19.03
CA ASP A 119 8.50 4.87 -20.09
C ASP A 119 8.92 3.44 -19.72
N LEU A 120 8.33 2.94 -18.62
CA LEU A 120 8.53 1.57 -18.16
C LEU A 120 7.39 0.68 -18.65
N PRO A 121 7.67 -0.58 -19.03
CA PRO A 121 6.62 -1.52 -19.38
C PRO A 121 5.75 -1.80 -18.16
N THR A 122 4.49 -2.16 -18.41
CA THR A 122 3.56 -2.53 -17.35
C THR A 122 3.98 -3.85 -16.70
N LEU A 123 3.83 -3.94 -15.38
CA LEU A 123 4.08 -5.14 -14.59
C LEU A 123 2.76 -5.82 -14.29
N THR A 124 2.55 -7.04 -14.77
CA THR A 124 1.37 -7.84 -14.47
C THR A 124 1.78 -9.13 -13.78
N PHE A 125 1.19 -9.42 -12.63
CA PHE A 125 1.47 -10.64 -11.86
C PHE A 125 0.20 -11.16 -11.18
N ALA A 126 0.10 -12.49 -11.08
CA ALA A 126 -0.95 -13.15 -10.31
C ALA A 126 -0.53 -13.20 -8.83
N THR A 127 -1.45 -12.90 -7.93
CA THR A 127 -1.22 -12.94 -6.47
C THR A 127 -2.52 -13.23 -5.73
N ARG A 128 -2.48 -13.20 -4.40
CA ARG A 128 -3.67 -13.33 -3.55
C ARG A 128 -3.98 -12.01 -2.86
N ALA A 129 -5.27 -11.77 -2.67
CA ALA A 129 -5.78 -10.57 -2.03
C ALA A 129 -6.90 -10.91 -1.05
N LEU A 130 -7.04 -10.06 -0.03
CA LEU A 130 -8.29 -9.87 0.68
C LEU A 130 -8.93 -8.56 0.19
N TRP A 131 -10.26 -8.51 0.18
CA TRP A 131 -10.97 -7.28 -0.14
C TRP A 131 -12.31 -7.18 0.57
N PHE A 132 -12.78 -5.95 0.72
CA PHE A 132 -14.03 -5.62 1.37
C PHE A 132 -14.62 -4.33 0.82
N SER A 133 -15.94 -4.18 0.99
CA SER A 133 -16.68 -2.97 0.70
C SER A 133 -17.24 -2.38 1.99
N PRO A 134 -17.22 -1.05 2.19
CA PRO A 134 -18.03 -0.44 3.24
C PRO A 134 -19.52 -0.81 3.07
N PRO A 135 -20.32 -0.84 4.16
CA PRO A 135 -21.76 -1.06 4.08
C PRO A 135 -22.46 -0.10 3.13
N GLU A 136 -23.56 -0.54 2.54
CA GLU A 136 -24.46 0.32 1.78
C GLU A 136 -24.98 1.47 2.67
N GLY A 137 -25.11 2.69 2.14
CA GLY A 137 -25.43 3.86 2.95
C GLY A 137 -24.22 4.61 3.51
N THR A 138 -23.04 3.98 3.59
CA THR A 138 -21.83 4.60 4.18
C THR A 138 -21.41 5.84 3.39
N ARG A 139 -21.53 5.79 2.05
CA ARG A 139 -21.20 6.92 1.17
C ARG A 139 -22.09 8.13 1.49
N GLU A 140 -23.40 7.90 1.62
CA GLU A 140 -24.41 8.91 1.86
C GLU A 140 -24.20 9.56 3.24
N VAL A 141 -23.86 8.76 4.26
CA VAL A 141 -23.51 9.25 5.60
C VAL A 141 -22.29 10.18 5.54
N ILE A 142 -21.20 9.75 4.88
CA ILE A 142 -19.98 10.55 4.76
C ILE A 142 -20.23 11.87 4.03
N GLN A 143 -21.00 11.82 2.94
CA GLN A 143 -21.36 13.01 2.16
C GLN A 143 -22.26 13.97 2.95
N ALA A 144 -23.21 13.45 3.74
CA ALA A 144 -24.07 14.27 4.59
C ALA A 144 -23.26 15.03 5.66
N GLU A 145 -22.13 14.48 6.10
CA GLU A 145 -21.18 15.15 7.01
C GLU A 145 -20.21 16.11 6.31
N GLY A 146 -20.30 16.26 4.98
CA GLY A 146 -19.43 17.12 4.18
C GLY A 146 -17.99 16.60 4.03
N SER A 147 -17.80 15.29 4.20
CA SER A 147 -16.50 14.61 4.03
C SER A 147 -16.43 13.87 2.69
N ASP A 148 -15.23 13.48 2.26
CA ASP A 148 -15.01 12.79 0.97
C ASP A 148 -15.01 11.25 1.13
N PRO A 149 -16.00 10.52 0.56
CA PRO A 149 -16.03 9.05 0.61
C PRO A 149 -14.82 8.39 -0.03
N ASP A 150 -14.30 8.94 -1.13
CA ASP A 150 -13.21 8.34 -1.89
C ASP A 150 -11.89 8.52 -1.10
N GLY A 151 -11.68 9.71 -0.54
CA GLY A 151 -10.60 9.97 0.42
C GLY A 151 -10.70 9.13 1.70
N GLY A 152 -11.92 8.83 2.15
CA GLY A 152 -12.16 7.91 3.26
C GLY A 152 -11.70 6.49 2.96
N LEU A 153 -12.14 5.97 1.81
CA LEU A 153 -11.82 4.62 1.32
C LEU A 153 -10.30 4.42 1.17
N HIS A 154 -9.63 5.40 0.58
CA HIS A 154 -8.18 5.40 0.41
C HIS A 154 -7.43 5.52 1.75
N GLY A 155 -7.91 6.33 2.68
CA GLY A 155 -7.34 6.36 4.02
C GLY A 155 -7.56 5.07 4.81
N SER A 156 -8.67 4.34 4.58
CA SER A 156 -8.92 3.03 5.18
C SER A 156 -7.94 1.97 4.66
N GLU A 157 -7.67 1.96 3.35
CA GLU A 157 -6.63 1.13 2.74
C GLU A 157 -5.26 1.40 3.41
N HIS A 158 -4.87 2.67 3.50
CA HIS A 158 -3.60 3.07 4.10
C HIS A 158 -3.48 2.64 5.57
N ALA A 159 -4.52 2.88 6.37
CA ALA A 159 -4.53 2.55 7.79
C ALA A 159 -4.49 1.03 8.02
N PHE A 160 -5.23 0.26 7.22
CA PHE A 160 -5.24 -1.20 7.30
C PHE A 160 -3.84 -1.77 7.00
N ILE A 161 -3.22 -1.36 5.88
CA ILE A 161 -1.87 -1.80 5.50
C ILE A 161 -0.82 -1.35 6.53
N ALA A 162 -0.98 -0.18 7.12
CA ALA A 162 -0.06 0.30 8.16
C ALA A 162 -0.06 -0.59 9.42
N MET A 163 -1.19 -1.25 9.72
CA MET A 163 -1.32 -2.13 10.89
C MET A 163 -0.92 -3.58 10.64
N MET A 164 -0.97 -4.04 9.38
CA MET A 164 -0.65 -5.44 9.04
C MET A 164 0.70 -5.95 9.54
N PRO A 165 1.82 -5.19 9.49
CA PRO A 165 3.13 -5.67 9.99
C PRO A 165 3.11 -6.14 11.45
N LEU A 166 2.19 -5.62 12.28
CA LEU A 166 2.03 -6.05 13.69
C LEU A 166 1.44 -7.46 13.84
N TYR A 167 0.84 -8.00 12.77
CA TYR A 167 0.08 -9.24 12.78
C TYR A 167 0.66 -10.33 11.88
N VAL A 168 1.22 -9.94 10.73
CA VAL A 168 1.69 -10.88 9.71
C VAL A 168 3.21 -10.88 9.53
N LEU A 169 3.96 -10.21 10.43
CA LEU A 169 5.43 -10.16 10.49
C LEU A 169 6.08 -9.98 9.12
N CYS A 170 5.69 -8.93 8.42
CA CYS A 170 6.20 -8.56 7.11
C CYS A 170 6.77 -7.15 7.13
N ASP A 171 7.50 -6.78 6.08
CA ASP A 171 7.75 -5.37 5.78
C ASP A 171 6.48 -4.76 5.16
N ARG A 172 6.28 -3.45 5.34
CA ARG A 172 5.17 -2.75 4.67
C ARG A 172 5.30 -2.81 3.15
N TRP A 173 6.51 -2.92 2.61
CA TRP A 173 6.79 -3.05 1.18
C TRP A 173 6.27 -4.37 0.60
N ASP A 174 6.11 -5.41 1.42
CA ASP A 174 5.59 -6.73 1.03
C ASP A 174 4.09 -6.77 0.73
N ILE A 175 3.35 -5.69 1.05
CA ILE A 175 1.89 -5.61 0.93
C ILE A 175 1.47 -4.52 -0.05
N GLY A 176 0.78 -4.88 -1.12
CA GLY A 176 0.12 -3.92 -2.01
C GLY A 176 -1.29 -3.57 -1.55
N GLY A 177 -1.79 -2.45 -2.08
CA GLY A 177 -3.13 -1.97 -1.81
C GLY A 177 -3.67 -1.18 -2.98
N VAL A 178 -4.99 -1.24 -3.16
CA VAL A 178 -5.71 -0.31 -4.03
C VAL A 178 -7.14 -0.12 -3.52
N SER A 179 -7.57 1.13 -3.48
CA SER A 179 -8.94 1.54 -3.19
C SER A 179 -9.61 2.02 -4.47
N LEU A 180 -10.78 1.46 -4.77
CA LEU A 180 -11.54 1.76 -5.97
C LEU A 180 -12.90 2.33 -5.54
N PRO A 181 -13.19 3.62 -5.82
CA PRO A 181 -14.50 4.22 -5.56
C PRO A 181 -15.67 3.45 -6.20
N VAL A 182 -15.41 2.84 -7.36
CA VAL A 182 -16.34 1.96 -8.07
C VAL A 182 -15.52 0.84 -8.72
N HIS A 183 -15.69 -0.39 -8.24
CA HIS A 183 -15.09 -1.57 -8.87
C HIS A 183 -15.94 -2.00 -10.09
N PRO A 184 -15.35 -2.27 -11.27
CA PRO A 184 -16.08 -2.52 -12.52
C PRO A 184 -17.10 -3.66 -12.46
N GLU A 185 -16.82 -4.72 -11.70
CA GLU A 185 -17.67 -5.90 -11.64
C GLU A 185 -18.80 -5.79 -10.61
N THR A 186 -18.55 -5.11 -9.50
CA THR A 186 -19.50 -5.05 -8.37
C THR A 186 -20.27 -3.74 -8.33
N ALA A 187 -19.84 -2.73 -9.09
CA ALA A 187 -20.36 -1.36 -9.06
C ALA A 187 -20.39 -0.74 -7.65
N ARG A 188 -19.54 -1.22 -6.75
CA ARG A 188 -19.42 -0.80 -5.34
C ARG A 188 -18.01 -0.30 -5.04
N PRO A 189 -17.83 0.55 -4.02
CA PRO A 189 -16.50 0.88 -3.52
C PRO A 189 -15.83 -0.37 -2.93
N VAL A 190 -14.56 -0.59 -3.23
CA VAL A 190 -13.80 -1.75 -2.74
C VAL A 190 -12.40 -1.32 -2.32
N VAL A 191 -11.93 -1.85 -1.19
CA VAL A 191 -10.51 -1.85 -0.82
C VAL A 191 -9.95 -3.24 -1.05
N PHE A 192 -8.89 -3.33 -1.84
CA PHE A 192 -8.07 -4.52 -2.01
C PHE A 192 -6.77 -4.37 -1.25
N VAL A 193 -6.34 -5.45 -0.61
CA VAL A 193 -5.03 -5.60 0.02
C VAL A 193 -4.46 -6.93 -0.45
N TYR A 194 -3.27 -6.90 -1.04
CA TYR A 194 -2.71 -8.04 -1.76
C TYR A 194 -1.23 -8.26 -1.44
N ASP A 195 -0.76 -9.48 -1.66
CA ASP A 195 0.65 -9.80 -1.48
C ASP A 195 1.47 -9.18 -2.62
N GLY A 196 2.52 -8.43 -2.29
CA GLY A 196 3.41 -7.75 -3.25
C GLY A 196 4.33 -8.67 -4.05
N TYR A 197 4.07 -9.99 -4.02
CA TYR A 197 4.88 -11.02 -4.66
C TYR A 197 4.01 -11.88 -5.58
N GLU A 198 4.56 -12.26 -6.73
CA GLU A 198 3.90 -13.19 -7.64
C GLU A 198 3.64 -14.54 -6.95
N GLY A 199 2.46 -15.11 -7.19
CA GLY A 199 1.95 -16.33 -6.56
C GLY A 199 1.36 -16.13 -5.16
N GLY A 200 1.66 -15.02 -4.50
CA GLY A 200 1.31 -14.77 -3.10
C GLY A 200 2.16 -15.58 -2.12
N ILE A 201 2.42 -15.01 -0.96
CA ILE A 201 3.24 -15.59 0.12
C ILE A 201 2.45 -15.82 1.41
N GLY A 202 1.14 -15.50 1.41
CA GLY A 202 0.20 -15.77 2.49
C GLY A 202 -0.05 -14.59 3.45
N LEU A 203 0.39 -13.38 3.11
CA LEU A 203 0.19 -12.21 3.99
C LEU A 203 -1.28 -11.80 4.03
N SER A 204 -1.90 -11.68 2.86
CA SER A 204 -3.32 -11.33 2.69
C SER A 204 -4.23 -12.43 3.21
N GLU A 205 -3.82 -13.70 3.09
CA GLU A 205 -4.54 -14.83 3.68
C GLU A 205 -4.57 -14.74 5.21
N LYS A 206 -3.40 -14.50 5.82
CA LYS A 206 -3.31 -14.34 7.27
C LYS A 206 -4.09 -13.11 7.75
N ALA A 207 -3.99 -12.00 7.03
CA ALA A 207 -4.72 -10.77 7.33
C ALA A 207 -6.24 -10.94 7.14
N TYR A 208 -6.70 -11.78 6.20
CA TYR A 208 -8.11 -12.14 6.06
C TYR A 208 -8.62 -12.82 7.33
N TYR A 209 -7.87 -13.76 7.91
CA TYR A 209 -8.27 -14.39 9.16
C TYR A 209 -8.28 -13.41 10.34
N LEU A 210 -7.31 -12.49 10.41
CA LEU A 210 -7.15 -11.47 11.46
C LEU A 210 -7.80 -10.12 11.12
N PHE A 211 -8.75 -10.11 10.18
CA PHE A 211 -9.28 -8.88 9.60
C PHE A 211 -9.91 -7.95 10.65
N GLU A 212 -10.63 -8.53 11.61
CA GLU A 212 -11.36 -7.78 12.63
C GLU A 212 -10.37 -7.06 13.56
N GLU A 213 -9.33 -7.75 14.03
CA GLU A 213 -8.31 -7.17 14.91
C GLU A 213 -7.48 -6.10 14.19
N ILE A 214 -7.11 -6.33 12.93
CA ILE A 214 -6.37 -5.34 12.12
C ILE A 214 -7.23 -4.09 11.91
N SER A 215 -8.52 -4.27 11.57
CA SER A 215 -9.45 -3.15 11.35
C SER A 215 -9.68 -2.34 12.64
N ALA A 216 -9.79 -3.01 13.77
CA ALA A 216 -9.90 -2.39 15.08
C ALA A 216 -8.69 -1.49 15.40
N HIS A 217 -7.46 -1.99 15.23
CA HIS A 217 -6.28 -1.15 15.48
C HIS A 217 -6.07 -0.08 14.41
N ALA A 218 -6.48 -0.32 13.16
CA ALA A 218 -6.48 0.72 12.14
C ALA A 218 -7.43 1.86 12.54
N LEU A 219 -8.62 1.54 13.05
CA LEU A 219 -9.55 2.53 13.58
C LEU A 219 -8.92 3.30 14.76
N GLN A 220 -8.33 2.58 15.72
CA GLN A 220 -7.69 3.19 16.88
C GLN A 220 -6.59 4.18 16.47
N LEU A 221 -5.67 3.74 15.59
CA LEU A 221 -4.58 4.56 15.06
C LEU A 221 -5.11 5.89 14.48
N VAL A 222 -6.13 5.81 13.62
CA VAL A 222 -6.66 6.99 12.95
C VAL A 222 -7.42 7.88 13.92
N GLN A 223 -8.24 7.30 14.80
CA GLN A 223 -9.07 8.04 15.73
C GLN A 223 -8.26 8.75 16.82
N GLU A 224 -7.22 8.12 17.38
CA GLU A 224 -6.40 8.67 18.47
C GLU A 224 -5.33 9.65 17.98
N CYS A 225 -4.99 9.63 16.69
CA CYS A 225 -4.02 10.57 16.13
C CYS A 225 -4.51 12.03 16.32
N PRO A 226 -3.69 12.96 16.83
CA PRO A 226 -4.11 14.33 17.11
C PRO A 226 -4.27 15.22 15.86
N CYS A 227 -3.89 14.73 14.67
CA CYS A 227 -4.00 15.51 13.44
C CYS A 227 -5.46 15.76 13.04
N LYS A 228 -5.74 16.85 12.30
CA LYS A 228 -7.10 17.20 11.88
C LYS A 228 -7.50 16.55 10.55
N THR A 229 -6.60 16.55 9.57
CA THR A 229 -6.90 16.22 8.17
C THR A 229 -6.30 14.90 7.71
N GLY A 230 -5.35 14.35 8.47
CA GLY A 230 -4.50 13.22 8.06
C GLY A 230 -3.02 13.60 8.09
N CYS A 231 -2.16 12.62 8.38
CA CYS A 231 -0.71 12.81 8.45
C CYS A 231 0.05 11.47 8.27
N PRO A 232 1.40 11.50 8.15
CA PRO A 232 2.27 10.31 8.12
C PRO A 232 2.04 9.29 9.24
N ALA A 233 1.55 9.74 10.40
CA ALA A 233 1.30 8.86 11.54
C ALA A 233 -0.08 8.16 11.52
N CYS A 234 -0.96 8.45 10.55
CA CYS A 234 -2.28 7.80 10.50
C CYS A 234 -2.69 7.31 9.09
N ILE A 235 -3.02 8.22 8.17
CA ILE A 235 -3.66 7.86 6.88
C ILE A 235 -2.77 8.17 5.68
N PHE A 236 -1.55 8.66 5.87
CA PHE A 236 -0.61 8.83 4.76
C PHE A 236 0.22 7.55 4.62
N SER A 237 0.46 7.15 3.37
CA SER A 237 1.32 6.03 3.02
C SER A 237 2.52 6.54 2.22
N PRO A 238 3.75 6.17 2.60
CA PRO A 238 4.93 6.46 1.78
C PRO A 238 4.92 5.66 0.46
N LYS A 239 4.08 4.61 0.39
CA LYS A 239 3.90 3.76 -0.80
C LYS A 239 2.84 4.27 -1.78
N CYS A 240 2.09 5.31 -1.42
CA CYS A 240 0.96 5.77 -2.22
C CYS A 240 1.44 6.29 -3.59
N GLY A 241 1.03 5.60 -4.66
CA GLY A 241 1.34 5.98 -6.04
C GLY A 241 0.56 7.22 -6.53
N ASN A 242 -0.47 7.62 -5.80
CA ASN A 242 -1.37 8.75 -6.09
C ASN A 242 -1.12 9.95 -5.18
N ASP A 243 0.13 10.12 -4.69
CA ASP A 243 0.54 11.28 -3.90
C ASP A 243 -0.27 11.54 -2.63
N ASN A 244 -0.86 10.50 -2.04
CA ASN A 244 -1.76 10.60 -0.90
C ASN A 244 -2.99 11.50 -1.17
N GLN A 245 -3.54 11.44 -2.40
CA GLN A 245 -4.75 12.16 -2.77
C GLN A 245 -5.74 11.28 -3.56
N PRO A 246 -7.06 11.39 -3.30
CA PRO A 246 -7.66 12.10 -2.17
C PRO A 246 -7.44 11.36 -0.84
N LEU A 247 -7.50 12.07 0.29
CA LEU A 247 -7.53 11.49 1.64
C LEU A 247 -8.43 12.30 2.56
N ASP A 248 -9.26 11.63 3.36
CA ASP A 248 -10.15 12.28 4.33
C ASP A 248 -10.21 11.48 5.62
N LYS A 249 -9.63 12.04 6.69
CA LYS A 249 -9.56 11.39 8.00
C LYS A 249 -10.92 11.07 8.60
N ARG A 250 -11.91 11.96 8.46
CA ARG A 250 -13.25 11.77 9.07
C ARG A 250 -14.00 10.66 8.36
N ALA A 251 -13.93 10.66 7.04
CA ALA A 251 -14.48 9.59 6.21
C ALA A 251 -13.80 8.24 6.51
N THR A 252 -12.47 8.22 6.66
CA THR A 252 -11.72 7.01 7.04
C THR A 252 -12.17 6.44 8.39
N VAL A 253 -12.34 7.29 9.40
CA VAL A 253 -12.87 6.85 10.72
C VAL A 253 -14.27 6.26 10.56
N THR A 254 -15.13 6.88 9.76
CA THR A 254 -16.50 6.38 9.53
C THR A 254 -16.50 4.99 8.89
N ILE A 255 -15.67 4.78 7.87
CA ILE A 255 -15.53 3.48 7.21
C ILE A 255 -14.94 2.46 8.17
N LEU A 256 -13.83 2.75 8.85
CA LEU A 256 -13.19 1.79 9.76
C LEU A 256 -14.10 1.44 10.95
N LYS A 257 -14.89 2.38 11.47
CA LYS A 257 -15.93 2.11 12.48
C LYS A 257 -16.97 1.12 11.99
N SER A 258 -17.41 1.25 10.74
CA SER A 258 -18.39 0.32 10.17
C SER A 258 -17.89 -1.12 10.09
N LEU A 259 -16.56 -1.33 10.10
CA LEU A 259 -15.92 -2.64 10.06
C LEU A 259 -15.72 -3.28 11.45
N CYS A 260 -15.99 -2.57 12.55
CA CYS A 260 -15.66 -3.00 13.91
C CYS A 260 -16.89 -3.18 14.81
N ILE A 261 -16.82 -4.08 15.79
CA ILE A 261 -17.80 -4.17 16.89
C ILE A 261 -17.62 -2.98 17.83
N THR A 262 -18.69 -2.22 18.08
CA THR A 262 -18.78 -1.38 19.28
C THR A 262 -19.32 -2.20 20.45
N ASN A 263 -18.46 -2.60 21.38
CA ASN A 263 -18.91 -3.05 22.70
C ASN A 263 -19.33 -1.83 23.55
N GLU A 264 -20.32 -2.00 24.44
CA GLU A 264 -20.86 -0.94 25.32
C GLU A 264 -19.81 -0.23 26.22
N SER A 265 -18.59 -0.78 26.31
CA SER A 265 -17.45 -0.26 27.07
C SER A 265 -16.38 0.46 26.23
N GLY A 266 -16.56 0.59 24.91
CA GLY A 266 -15.66 1.35 24.02
C GLY A 266 -14.23 0.80 23.91
N HIS A 267 -13.97 -0.41 24.40
CA HIS A 267 -12.68 -1.10 24.28
C HIS A 267 -12.71 -2.06 23.10
N LEU A 268 -11.76 -1.88 22.18
CA LEU A 268 -11.49 -2.81 21.09
C LEU A 268 -10.90 -4.10 21.70
N ASN A 269 -11.55 -5.23 21.48
CA ASN A 269 -11.01 -6.53 21.86
C ASN A 269 -9.82 -6.84 20.94
N GLY A 270 -8.61 -6.57 21.39
CA GLY A 270 -7.41 -6.82 20.60
C GLY A 270 -6.15 -6.68 21.42
N THR A 271 -5.79 -7.68 22.23
CA THR A 271 -4.37 -7.81 22.59
C THR A 271 -3.60 -8.12 21.31
N ILE A 272 -2.73 -7.20 20.88
CA ILE A 272 -1.73 -7.52 19.85
C ILE A 272 -0.98 -8.74 20.38
N PRO A 273 -0.94 -9.87 19.65
CA PRO A 273 -0.49 -11.17 20.18
C PRO A 273 0.94 -11.16 20.75
N PHE A 274 1.71 -10.07 20.55
CA PHE A 274 3.09 -9.91 20.98
C PHE A 274 3.37 -8.66 21.82
N LEU A 275 2.38 -7.80 22.12
CA LEU A 275 2.59 -6.66 23.03
C LEU A 275 1.98 -6.98 24.41
N PRO A 276 2.74 -6.81 25.50
CA PRO A 276 2.17 -6.92 26.83
C PRO A 276 1.04 -5.91 26.98
N ALA A 277 -0.04 -6.32 27.65
CA ALA A 277 -1.15 -5.43 27.96
C ALA A 277 -0.59 -4.12 28.57
N PRO A 278 -1.14 -2.95 28.20
CA PRO A 278 -0.71 -1.69 28.79
C PRO A 278 -0.81 -1.83 30.31
N LYS A 279 0.30 -1.60 31.01
CA LYS A 279 0.31 -1.54 32.47
C LYS A 279 -0.53 -0.34 32.84
N VAL A 280 -1.75 -0.57 33.32
CA VAL A 280 -2.51 0.45 34.02
C VAL A 280 -1.66 0.80 35.25
N SER A 281 -1.08 2.00 35.26
CA SER A 281 -0.49 2.57 36.46
C SER A 281 -1.63 3.08 37.32
N ASP A 282 -1.90 2.40 38.42
CA ASP A 282 -2.72 2.95 39.50
C ASP A 282 -1.88 4.02 40.21
N ASP A 283 -2.01 5.27 39.77
CA ASP A 283 -1.63 6.49 40.51
C ASP A 283 -2.85 7.41 40.61
#